data_AF-A0A060YAN5-F1
#
_entry.id   AF-A0A060YAN5-F1
#
_cell.length_a   1.000
_cell.length_b   1.000
_cell.length_c   1.000
_cell.angle_alpha   90.00
_cell.angle_beta   90.00
_cell.angle_gamma   90.00
#
_symmetry.space_group_name_H-M   'P 1'
#
loop_
_entity.id
_entity.type
_entity.pdbx_description
1 polymer ?
#
loop_
_entity_poly.entity_id
_entity_poly.type
_entity_poly.pdbx_seq_one_letter_code
_entity_poly.pdbx_strand_id
1 'polypeptide(L)'
;MIPPYWSLGFQLSRWDYGSLEEVKRTVERNRAVDLPYDIQYTDIDYMEDKKDFTYDEVNFKDLPQFADYLHEKGQKYILILVRNKLFLKERKKDII
;
A
#
# COMPACT_ATOMS: atom_id res chain seq x y z
N MET A 1 -25.69 2.90 0.86
CA MET A 1 -24.41 3.59 0.63
C MET A 1 -24.04 3.40 -0.83
N ILE A 2 -23.77 4.48 -1.57
CA ILE A 2 -23.30 4.39 -2.96
C ILE A 2 -21.76 4.41 -2.91
N PRO A 3 -21.07 3.45 -3.53
CA PRO A 3 -19.61 3.41 -3.51
C PRO A 3 -19.03 4.55 -4.35
N PRO A 4 -17.80 5.02 -4.05
CA PRO A 4 -17.11 5.93 -4.96
C PRO A 4 -16.91 5.26 -6.32
N TYR A 5 -17.10 6.01 -7.40
CA TYR A 5 -17.09 5.41 -8.75
C TYR A 5 -15.78 4.68 -9.09
N TRP A 6 -14.64 5.23 -8.67
CA TRP A 6 -13.32 4.62 -8.88
C TRP A 6 -13.15 3.26 -8.20
N SER A 7 -13.94 2.93 -7.15
CA SER A 7 -13.86 1.62 -6.51
C SER A 7 -14.52 0.50 -7.31
N LEU A 8 -15.20 0.83 -8.40
CA LEU A 8 -15.75 -0.16 -9.35
C LEU A 8 -14.72 -0.61 -10.39
N GLY A 9 -13.59 0.09 -10.49
CA GLY A 9 -12.50 -0.24 -11.37
C GLY A 9 -11.71 -1.48 -10.93
N PHE A 10 -10.78 -1.92 -11.77
CA PHE A 10 -9.93 -3.08 -11.45
C PHE A 10 -8.94 -2.73 -10.35
N GLN A 11 -8.74 -3.67 -9.44
CA GLN A 11 -7.91 -3.47 -8.26
C GLN A 11 -6.87 -4.57 -8.18
N LEU A 12 -5.60 -4.18 -8.03
CA LEU A 12 -4.47 -5.10 -7.98
C LEU A 12 -3.84 -5.07 -6.60
N SER A 13 -3.64 -6.27 -6.05
CA SER A 13 -2.99 -6.49 -4.77
C SER A 13 -2.18 -7.76 -4.80
N ARG A 14 -1.15 -7.81 -3.98
CA ARG A 14 -0.38 -9.01 -3.69
C ARG A 14 0.17 -8.87 -2.28
N TRP A 15 0.15 -9.97 -1.52
CA TRP A 15 0.91 -10.06 -0.28
C TRP A 15 2.40 -10.21 -0.63
N ASP A 16 3.22 -9.34 -0.06
CA ASP A 16 4.68 -9.41 -0.09
C ASP A 16 5.22 -9.14 -1.49
N TYR A 17 5.17 -7.86 -1.86
CA TYR A 17 5.95 -7.33 -2.98
C TYR A 17 7.44 -7.24 -2.61
N GLY A 18 7.74 -7.07 -1.33
CA GLY A 18 9.09 -7.05 -0.76
C GLY A 18 9.81 -5.71 -0.92
N SER A 19 9.48 -4.91 -1.93
CA SER A 19 9.97 -3.54 -2.08
C SER A 19 9.05 -2.68 -2.93
N LEU A 20 9.18 -1.35 -2.78
CA LEU A 20 8.45 -0.39 -3.61
C LEU A 20 8.85 -0.46 -5.10
N GLU A 21 10.06 -0.89 -5.40
CA GLU A 21 10.52 -1.08 -6.78
C GLU A 21 9.73 -2.19 -7.48
N GLU A 22 9.46 -3.30 -6.80
CA GLU A 22 8.66 -4.40 -7.36
C GLU A 22 7.18 -4.01 -7.51
N VAL A 23 6.66 -3.16 -6.61
CA VAL A 23 5.32 -2.56 -6.78
C VAL A 23 5.29 -1.69 -8.04
N LYS A 24 6.24 -0.76 -8.21
CA LYS A 24 6.35 0.11 -9.39
C LYS A 24 6.45 -0.72 -10.68
N ARG A 25 7.30 -1.75 -10.70
CA ARG A 25 7.45 -2.66 -11.84
C ARG A 25 6.14 -3.36 -12.18
N THR A 26 5.38 -3.78 -11.16
CA THR A 26 4.07 -4.41 -11.34
C THR A 26 3.06 -3.43 -11.94
N VAL A 27 2.99 -2.20 -11.43
CA VAL A 27 2.12 -1.13 -11.97
C VAL A 27 2.44 -0.87 -13.44
N GLU A 28 3.72 -0.64 -13.76
CA GLU A 28 4.13 -0.31 -15.12
C GLU A 28 3.87 -1.46 -16.10
N ARG A 29 4.11 -2.72 -15.70
CA ARG A 29 3.82 -3.88 -16.56
C ARG A 29 2.33 -3.98 -16.93
N ASN A 30 1.43 -3.73 -15.98
CA ASN A 30 -0.01 -3.80 -16.24
C ASN A 30 -0.48 -2.62 -17.12
N ARG A 31 0.08 -1.43 -16.90
CA ARG A 31 -0.23 -0.26 -17.73
C ARG A 31 0.33 -0.38 -19.14
N ALA A 32 1.49 -1.02 -19.31
CA ALA A 32 2.10 -1.24 -20.63
C ALA A 32 1.27 -2.14 -21.56
N VAL A 33 0.33 -2.91 -21.02
CA VAL A 33 -0.62 -3.74 -21.79
C VAL A 33 -2.02 -3.13 -21.85
N ASP A 34 -2.14 -1.84 -21.54
CA ASP A 34 -3.40 -1.07 -21.53
C ASP A 34 -4.50 -1.73 -20.67
N LEU A 35 -4.12 -2.42 -19.59
CA LEU A 35 -5.09 -2.98 -18.66
C LEU A 35 -5.83 -1.83 -17.95
N PRO A 36 -7.18 -1.78 -17.96
CA PRO A 36 -7.93 -0.83 -17.16
C PRO A 36 -7.63 -1.11 -15.69
N TYR A 37 -6.89 -0.23 -15.04
CA TYR A 37 -6.26 -0.48 -13.75
C TYR A 37 -6.33 0.75 -12.83
N ASP A 38 -7.30 0.74 -11.91
CA ASP A 38 -7.66 1.93 -11.13
C ASP A 38 -7.03 1.98 -9.73
N ILE A 39 -6.77 0.83 -9.09
CA ILE A 39 -6.39 0.79 -7.67
C ILE A 39 -5.19 -0.13 -7.40
N GLN A 40 -4.09 0.41 -6.87
CA GLN A 40 -2.99 -0.37 -6.29
C GLN A 40 -3.19 -0.52 -4.78
N TYR A 41 -3.05 -1.75 -4.29
CA TYR A 41 -2.94 -2.04 -2.86
C TYR A 41 -1.51 -2.37 -2.46
N THR A 42 -1.10 -1.95 -1.27
CA THR A 42 0.11 -2.51 -0.64
C THR A 42 -0.23 -3.11 0.72
N ASP A 43 0.23 -4.34 0.91
CA ASP A 43 -0.04 -5.16 2.09
C ASP A 43 0.97 -4.81 3.21
N ILE A 44 1.00 -5.58 4.29
CA ILE A 44 1.77 -5.30 5.52
C ILE A 44 3.29 -5.09 5.32
N ASP A 45 3.84 -5.44 4.15
CA ASP A 45 5.25 -5.29 3.81
C ASP A 45 5.70 -3.84 3.66
N TYR A 46 4.78 -2.88 3.44
CA TYR A 46 5.18 -1.47 3.42
C TYR A 46 5.59 -0.92 4.79
N MET A 47 5.15 -1.54 5.88
CA MET A 47 5.26 -0.99 7.24
C MET A 47 6.65 -1.25 7.86
N GLU A 48 7.15 -0.30 8.66
CA GLU A 48 8.32 -0.55 9.51
C GLU A 48 7.94 -1.55 10.62
N ASP A 49 8.57 -2.73 10.65
CA ASP A 49 8.32 -3.81 11.63
C ASP A 49 6.82 -4.15 11.81
N LYS A 50 5.98 -4.01 10.78
CA LYS A 50 4.51 -4.23 10.85
C LYS A 50 3.80 -3.31 11.86
N LYS A 51 4.35 -2.12 12.10
CA LYS A 51 3.72 -1.05 12.89
C LYS A 51 2.76 -0.26 11.99
N ASP A 52 1.49 -0.23 12.34
CA ASP A 52 0.51 0.62 11.65
C ASP A 52 0.98 2.09 11.66
N PHE A 53 0.63 2.83 10.60
CA PHE A 53 0.98 4.25 10.41
C PHE A 53 2.48 4.54 10.26
N THR A 54 3.28 3.53 9.95
CA THR A 54 4.70 3.67 9.58
C THR A 54 4.93 3.10 8.19
N TYR A 55 6.07 3.43 7.57
CA TYR A 55 6.56 2.73 6.39
C TYR A 55 8.05 2.44 6.51
N ASP A 56 8.52 1.39 5.84
CA ASP A 56 9.92 0.98 5.81
C ASP A 56 10.74 2.01 5.01
N GLU A 57 11.60 2.76 5.71
CA GLU A 57 12.46 3.81 5.16
C GLU A 57 13.63 3.29 4.30
N VAL A 58 13.77 1.98 4.12
CA VAL A 58 14.75 1.33 3.24
C VAL A 58 14.07 0.82 1.97
N ASN A 59 13.10 -0.09 2.12
CA ASN A 59 12.45 -0.77 0.99
C ASN A 59 11.29 0.05 0.39
N PHE A 60 10.73 0.98 1.17
CA PHE A 60 9.59 1.82 0.81
C PHE A 60 9.86 3.33 1.03
N LYS A 61 11.13 3.75 1.05
CA LYS A 61 11.55 5.15 1.28
C LYS A 61 10.82 6.21 0.43
N ASP A 62 10.44 5.87 -0.80
CA ASP A 62 9.79 6.79 -1.75
C ASP A 62 8.26 6.58 -1.80
N LEU A 63 7.66 6.01 -0.75
CA LEU A 63 6.22 5.72 -0.68
C LEU A 63 5.35 6.96 -0.93
N PRO A 64 5.65 8.14 -0.34
CA PRO A 64 4.86 9.34 -0.59
C PRO A 64 4.88 9.75 -2.08
N GLN A 65 6.06 9.77 -2.70
CA GLN A 65 6.22 10.12 -4.11
C GLN A 65 5.54 9.10 -5.02
N PHE A 66 5.51 7.83 -4.62
CA PHE A 66 4.79 6.80 -5.35
C PHE A 66 3.26 7.00 -5.27
N ALA A 67 2.72 7.42 -4.12
CA ALA A 67 1.31 7.76 -4.01
C ALA A 67 0.94 8.94 -4.93
N ASP A 68 1.78 9.98 -4.96
CA ASP A 68 1.60 11.12 -5.87
C ASP A 68 1.65 10.67 -7.34
N TYR A 69 2.63 9.82 -7.69
CA TYR A 69 2.75 9.23 -9.02
C TYR A 69 1.47 8.49 -9.46
N LEU A 70 0.87 7.68 -8.58
CA LEU A 70 -0.39 7.00 -8.89
C LEU A 70 -1.54 8.00 -9.11
N HIS A 71 -1.63 9.03 -8.26
CA HIS A 71 -2.66 10.06 -8.38
C HIS A 71 -2.55 10.86 -9.69
N GLU A 72 -1.33 11.21 -10.12
CA GLU A 72 -1.08 11.88 -11.41
C GLU A 72 -1.57 11.06 -12.61
N LYS A 73 -1.60 9.72 -12.46
CA LYS A 73 -2.06 8.79 -13.49
C LYS A 73 -3.53 8.38 -13.35
N GLY A 74 -4.26 9.03 -12.44
CA GLY A 74 -5.68 8.79 -12.21
C GLY A 74 -5.99 7.57 -11.34
N GLN A 75 -4.96 6.89 -10.82
CA GLN A 75 -5.10 5.71 -9.98
C GLN A 75 -5.29 6.10 -8.51
N LYS A 76 -5.81 5.18 -7.70
CA LYS A 76 -5.93 5.30 -6.25
C LYS A 76 -4.98 4.33 -5.56
N TYR A 77 -4.43 4.77 -4.43
CA TYR A 77 -3.55 3.96 -3.61
C TYR A 77 -4.22 3.60 -2.30
N ILE A 78 -4.27 2.31 -1.97
CA ILE A 78 -4.88 1.82 -0.73
C ILE A 78 -3.85 1.04 0.06
N LEU A 79 -3.64 1.48 1.30
CA LEU A 79 -2.77 0.82 2.26
C LEU A 79 -3.61 -0.05 3.20
N ILE A 80 -3.15 -1.27 3.49
CA ILE A 80 -3.74 -2.05 4.57
C ILE A 80 -3.40 -1.42 5.92
N LEU A 81 -4.33 -1.50 6.86
CA LEU A 81 -4.10 -1.24 8.28
C LEU A 81 -4.62 -2.45 9.05
N VAL A 82 -3.80 -3.02 9.92
CA VAL A 82 -4.12 -4.27 10.61
C VAL A 82 -4.04 -4.05 12.10
N ARG A 83 -5.14 -4.29 12.81
CA ARG A 83 -5.13 -4.25 14.28
C ARG A 83 -4.15 -5.29 14.84
N ASN A 84 -2.90 -4.87 15.06
CA ASN A 84 -1.85 -5.76 15.50
C ASN A 84 -1.93 -5.97 17.02
N LYS A 85 -2.47 -7.13 17.42
CA LYS A 85 -2.62 -7.47 18.85
C LYS A 85 -1.28 -7.61 19.57
N LEU A 86 -0.18 -7.90 18.86
CA LEU A 86 1.15 -8.01 19.46
C LEU A 86 1.69 -6.64 19.88
N PHE A 87 1.58 -5.63 19.01
CA PHE A 87 2.01 -4.26 19.32
C PHE A 87 1.23 -3.65 20.51
N LEU A 88 -0.08 -3.90 20.58
CA LEU A 88 -0.90 -3.45 21.71
C LEU A 88 -0.48 -4.10 23.05
N LYS A 89 0.20 -5.25 23.03
CA LYS A 89 0.68 -5.93 24.23
C LYS A 89 2.00 -5.35 24.73
N GLU A 90 2.86 -4.87 23.82
CA GLU A 90 4.11 -4.17 24.18
C GLU A 90 3.83 -2.78 24.74
N ARG A 91 2.96 -1.99 24.10
CA ARG A 91 2.54 -0.67 24.59
C ARG A 91 1.82 -0.69 25.95
N LYS A 92 1.21 -1.82 26.33
CA LYS A 92 0.63 -2.01 27.67
C LYS A 92 1.67 -2.28 28.75
N LYS A 93 2.89 -2.70 28.40
CA LYS A 93 3.98 -2.91 29.38
C LYS A 93 4.72 -1.61 29.68
N ASP A 94 4.74 -0.65 28.75
CA ASP A 94 5.39 0.65 28.94
C ASP A 94 4.56 1.66 29.75
N ILE A 95 3.34 1.28 30.16
CA ILE A 95 2.38 2.15 30.88
C ILE A 95 2.11 1.62 32.31
N ILE A 96 2.92 0.67 32.81
CA ILE A 96 2.82 0.13 34.18
C ILE A 96 4.19 0.10 34.83
#